data_AF-A0A7J3D589-F1
#
_entry.id   AF-A0A7J3D589-F1
#
_cell.length_a   1.000
_cell.length_b   1.000
_cell.length_c   1.000
_cell.angle_alpha   90.00
_cell.angle_beta   90.00
_cell.angle_gamma   90.00
#
_symmetry.space_group_name_H-M   'P 1'
#
loop_
_entity.id
_entity.type
_entity.pdbx_description
1 polymer ?
#
loop_
_entity_poly.entity_id
_entity_poly.type
_entity_poly.pdbx_seq_one_letter_code
_entity_poly.pdbx_strand_id
1 'polypeptide(L)'
;MPPPVVRTVRDLIFWQYAKLISKSAGFGVEQRAFQMDRFIMLRDGKIKWSSTVREWIKEHEKPNECVYCGSTEGLTVEHILPRFCGGPDTLDNVIRVCKRCNSSKGNKRLYEWIGLRNKDRVPRIAEGKYLKLLYDLHEKLGTLNTDKNDLRTKLCPYCKMEEICSKEGHEGKLTVYCLEGVFPYEA
;
A
#
# COMPACT_ATOMS: atom_id res chain seq x y z
N MET A 1 7.38 10.38 7.30
CA MET A 1 7.09 11.21 6.11
C MET A 1 7.98 10.78 4.96
N PRO A 2 7.49 10.84 3.70
CA PRO A 2 8.34 10.62 2.53
C PRO A 2 9.34 11.78 2.34
N PRO A 3 10.43 11.59 1.56
CA PRO A 3 11.36 12.66 1.20
C PRO A 3 10.66 13.83 0.48
N PRO A 4 11.21 15.07 0.53
CA PRO A 4 10.57 16.24 -0.09
C PRO A 4 10.27 16.13 -1.59
N VAL A 5 11.07 15.35 -2.32
CA VAL A 5 10.94 15.08 -3.76
C VAL A 5 9.73 14.21 -4.10
N VAL A 6 9.16 13.49 -3.13
CA VAL A 6 7.89 12.78 -3.28
C VAL A 6 6.78 13.81 -3.16
N ARG A 7 6.14 14.13 -4.29
CA ARG A 7 5.18 15.22 -4.37
C ARG A 7 3.76 14.76 -4.63
N THR A 8 3.59 13.72 -5.44
CA THR A 8 2.28 13.25 -5.88
C THR A 8 1.88 11.91 -5.25
N VAL A 9 0.61 11.53 -5.38
CA VAL A 9 0.13 10.17 -5.04
C VAL A 9 0.96 9.10 -5.77
N ARG A 10 1.18 9.28 -7.07
CA ARG A 10 2.04 8.41 -7.89
C ARG A 10 3.45 8.32 -7.32
N ASP A 11 4.06 9.45 -6.97
CA ASP A 11 5.40 9.45 -6.38
C ASP A 11 5.41 8.66 -5.07
N LEU A 12 4.38 8.80 -4.25
CA LEU A 12 4.31 8.10 -2.97
C LEU A 12 4.18 6.59 -3.17
N ILE A 13 3.39 6.14 -4.15
CA ILE A 13 3.30 4.72 -4.53
C ILE A 13 4.67 4.20 -4.96
N PHE A 14 5.34 4.90 -5.89
CA PHE A 14 6.67 4.53 -6.36
C PHE A 14 7.72 4.57 -5.26
N TRP A 15 7.61 5.50 -4.32
CA TRP A 15 8.49 5.59 -3.16
C TRP A 15 8.34 4.38 -2.23
N GLN A 16 7.11 3.93 -1.95
CA GLN A 16 6.91 2.71 -1.17
C GLN A 16 7.40 1.48 -1.95
N TYR A 17 7.13 1.42 -3.26
CA TYR A 17 7.60 0.32 -4.10
C TYR A 17 9.14 0.25 -4.19
N ALA A 18 9.83 1.39 -4.23
CA ALA A 18 11.29 1.45 -4.20
C ALA A 18 11.88 0.83 -2.91
N LYS A 19 11.22 1.03 -1.77
CA LYS A 19 11.60 0.36 -0.51
C LYS A 19 11.38 -1.15 -0.58
N LEU A 20 10.33 -1.61 -1.26
CA LEU A 20 10.10 -3.03 -1.50
C LEU A 20 11.19 -3.66 -2.38
N ILE A 21 11.67 -2.93 -3.39
CA ILE A 21 12.83 -3.34 -4.20
C ILE A 21 14.07 -3.46 -3.31
N SER A 22 14.36 -2.44 -2.49
CA SER A 22 15.48 -2.43 -1.53
C SER A 22 15.46 -3.67 -0.64
N LYS A 23 14.33 -3.93 0.05
CA LYS A 23 14.14 -5.10 0.91
C LYS A 23 14.39 -6.42 0.16
N SER A 24 13.94 -6.51 -1.08
CA SER A 24 14.10 -7.72 -1.90
C SER A 24 15.53 -7.97 -2.37
N ALA A 25 16.37 -6.93 -2.42
CA ALA A 25 17.79 -7.03 -2.74
C ALA A 25 18.67 -7.38 -1.51
N GLY A 26 18.04 -7.72 -0.37
CA GLY A 26 18.74 -7.95 0.90
C GLY A 26 19.13 -6.66 1.62
N PHE A 27 18.70 -5.51 1.12
CA PHE A 27 18.98 -4.22 1.73
C PHE A 27 17.87 -3.80 2.69
N GLY A 28 18.24 -3.33 3.88
CA GLY A 28 17.29 -2.83 4.87
C GLY A 28 16.62 -1.50 4.47
N VAL A 29 15.72 -1.02 5.34
CA VAL A 29 15.07 0.30 5.20
C VAL A 29 16.05 1.48 5.29
N GLU A 30 17.30 1.24 5.70
CA GLU A 30 18.33 2.25 5.94
C GLU A 30 19.08 2.67 4.68
N GLN A 31 18.96 1.93 3.57
CA GLN A 31 19.64 2.24 2.31
C GLN A 31 18.90 3.30 1.49
N ARG A 32 18.78 4.50 2.06
CA ARG A 32 18.07 5.64 1.46
C ARG A 32 18.59 6.01 0.07
N ALA A 33 19.90 5.90 -0.16
CA ALA A 33 20.50 6.19 -1.46
C ALA A 33 19.97 5.25 -2.55
N PHE A 34 19.97 3.95 -2.28
CA PHE A 34 19.43 2.95 -3.21
C PHE A 34 17.92 3.11 -3.43
N GLN A 35 17.17 3.37 -2.37
CA GLN A 35 15.72 3.63 -2.47
C GLN A 35 15.44 4.87 -3.32
N MET A 36 16.22 5.94 -3.15
CA MET A 36 16.09 7.18 -3.93
C MET A 36 16.39 6.93 -5.40
N ASP A 37 17.48 6.24 -5.69
CA ASP A 37 17.85 5.86 -7.06
C ASP A 37 16.74 5.04 -7.74
N ARG A 38 16.24 3.99 -7.09
CA ARG A 38 15.13 3.18 -7.62
C ARG A 38 13.84 4.00 -7.80
N PHE A 39 13.53 4.88 -6.86
CA PHE A 39 12.38 5.79 -6.96
C PHE A 39 12.49 6.72 -8.17
N ILE A 40 13.65 7.36 -8.38
CA ILE A 40 13.89 8.25 -9.52
C ILE A 40 13.75 7.46 -10.83
N MET A 41 14.32 6.24 -10.91
CA MET A 41 14.18 5.41 -12.11
C MET A 41 12.72 5.02 -12.40
N LEU A 42 11.91 4.71 -11.38
CA LEU A 42 10.48 4.42 -11.55
C LEU A 42 9.71 5.65 -12.03
N ARG A 43 9.92 6.79 -11.36
CA ARG A 43 9.25 8.06 -11.66
C ARG A 43 9.57 8.55 -13.08
N ASP A 44 10.83 8.46 -13.47
CA ASP A 44 11.30 8.87 -14.80
C ASP A 44 10.96 7.82 -15.89
N GLY A 45 10.32 6.70 -15.53
CA GLY A 45 9.95 5.63 -16.46
C GLY A 45 11.12 4.80 -17.00
N LYS A 46 12.33 4.97 -16.44
CA LYS A 46 13.54 4.21 -16.81
C LYS A 46 13.43 2.72 -16.44
N ILE A 47 12.65 2.42 -15.41
CA ILE A 47 12.25 1.06 -15.06
C ILE A 47 10.74 1.01 -14.86
N LYS A 48 10.14 -0.11 -15.24
CA LYS A 48 8.75 -0.42 -14.89
C LYS A 48 8.74 -1.33 -13.69
N TRP A 49 7.77 -1.14 -12.79
CA TRP A 49 7.50 -2.15 -11.77
C TRP A 49 6.99 -3.45 -12.41
N SER A 50 7.15 -4.58 -11.70
CA SER A 50 6.66 -5.86 -12.21
C SER A 50 5.13 -5.90 -12.17
N SER A 51 4.52 -6.80 -12.94
CA SER A 51 3.13 -7.19 -12.70
C SER A 51 2.97 -7.89 -11.34
N THR A 52 1.73 -8.22 -10.97
CA THR A 52 1.39 -8.97 -9.76
C THR A 52 1.86 -10.43 -9.78
N VAL A 53 2.34 -10.92 -10.93
CA VAL A 53 2.88 -12.28 -11.12
C VAL A 53 3.97 -12.60 -10.11
N ARG A 54 4.85 -11.64 -9.80
CA ARG A 54 5.92 -11.86 -8.83
C ARG A 54 5.39 -12.10 -7.42
N GLU A 55 4.37 -11.35 -7.00
CA GLU A 55 3.72 -11.56 -5.71
C GLU A 55 2.98 -12.89 -5.67
N TRP A 56 2.31 -13.25 -6.76
CA TRP A 56 1.62 -14.54 -6.89
C TRP A 56 2.61 -15.71 -6.75
N ILE A 57 3.73 -15.70 -7.47
CA ILE A 57 4.77 -16.75 -7.37
C ILE A 57 5.27 -16.87 -5.93
N LYS A 58 5.63 -15.75 -5.29
CA LYS A 58 6.13 -15.74 -3.91
C LYS A 58 5.13 -16.25 -2.88
N GLU A 59 3.84 -15.97 -3.07
CA GLU A 59 2.79 -16.49 -2.22
C GLU A 59 2.67 -18.02 -2.38
N HIS A 60 2.86 -18.54 -3.59
CA HIS A 60 2.76 -19.98 -3.90
C HIS A 60 4.02 -20.78 -3.52
N GLU A 61 5.17 -20.13 -3.32
CA GLU A 61 6.36 -20.76 -2.73
C GLU A 61 6.12 -21.22 -1.27
N LYS A 62 5.20 -20.55 -0.56
CA LYS A 62 4.84 -20.84 0.85
C LYS A 62 3.32 -20.96 1.01
N PRO A 63 2.69 -21.97 0.38
CA PRO A 63 1.23 -22.04 0.25
C PRO A 63 0.51 -22.31 1.58
N ASN A 64 1.25 -22.74 2.60
CA ASN A 64 0.72 -23.09 3.92
C ASN A 64 1.09 -22.06 4.99
N GLU A 65 1.54 -20.87 4.62
CA GLU A 65 1.89 -19.80 5.58
C GLU A 65 0.97 -18.59 5.42
N CYS A 66 0.62 -17.97 6.54
CA CYS A 66 -0.02 -16.66 6.57
C CYS A 66 0.93 -15.60 6.02
N VAL A 67 0.51 -14.85 4.99
CA VAL A 67 1.30 -13.76 4.40
C VAL A 67 1.67 -12.68 5.43
N TYR A 68 0.84 -12.49 6.47
CA TYR A 68 1.09 -11.48 7.49
C TYR A 68 2.08 -11.89 8.58
N CYS A 69 2.03 -13.13 9.06
CA CYS A 69 2.76 -13.54 10.26
C CYS A 69 3.50 -14.88 10.15
N GLY A 70 3.37 -15.62 9.04
CA GLY A 70 3.99 -16.92 8.84
C GLY A 70 3.31 -18.10 9.55
N SER A 71 2.25 -17.87 10.33
CA SER A 71 1.47 -18.97 10.95
C SER A 71 0.92 -19.92 9.90
N THR A 72 0.97 -21.22 10.17
CA THR A 72 0.47 -22.28 9.29
C THR A 72 -0.93 -22.76 9.66
N GLU A 73 -1.54 -22.18 10.70
CA GLU A 73 -2.80 -22.65 11.26
C GLU A 73 -3.98 -21.75 10.87
N GLY A 74 -5.13 -22.38 10.65
CA GLY A 74 -6.39 -21.67 10.44
C GLY A 74 -6.32 -20.65 9.29
N LEU A 75 -5.78 -21.06 8.15
CA LEU A 75 -5.65 -20.18 6.98
C LEU A 75 -7.02 -19.87 6.36
N THR A 76 -7.17 -18.63 5.91
CA THR A 76 -8.34 -18.05 5.24
C THR A 76 -7.87 -17.12 4.13
N VAL A 77 -8.83 -16.55 3.38
CA VAL A 77 -8.58 -15.51 2.38
C VAL A 77 -8.97 -14.15 2.95
N GLU A 78 -8.20 -13.12 2.62
CA GLU A 78 -8.43 -11.74 3.05
C GLU A 78 -8.27 -10.77 1.87
N HIS A 79 -9.17 -9.79 1.78
CA HIS A 79 -9.12 -8.70 0.81
C HIS A 79 -8.28 -7.53 1.34
N ILE A 80 -7.10 -7.31 0.74
CA ILE A 80 -6.13 -6.32 1.20
C ILE A 80 -6.76 -4.93 1.30
N LEU A 81 -7.43 -4.48 0.23
CA LEU A 81 -8.46 -3.44 0.30
C LEU A 81 -9.80 -4.12 0.60
N PRO A 82 -10.43 -3.89 1.76
CA PRO A 82 -11.72 -4.51 2.07
C PRO A 82 -12.77 -4.20 0.99
N ARG A 83 -13.65 -5.15 0.67
CA ARG A 83 -14.74 -4.94 -0.31
C ARG A 83 -15.63 -3.77 0.08
N PHE A 84 -15.96 -3.67 1.38
CA PHE A 84 -16.69 -2.53 1.93
C PHE A 84 -16.00 -1.18 1.67
N CYS A 85 -14.69 -1.15 1.42
CA CYS A 85 -13.92 0.06 1.08
C CYS A 85 -13.66 0.22 -0.43
N GLY A 86 -14.46 -0.42 -1.30
CA GLY A 86 -14.31 -0.35 -2.76
C GLY A 86 -13.22 -1.27 -3.32
N GLY A 87 -12.78 -2.27 -2.54
CA GLY A 87 -11.81 -3.26 -2.98
C GLY A 87 -12.44 -4.31 -3.92
N PRO A 88 -11.87 -4.55 -5.12
CA PRO A 88 -12.44 -5.52 -6.05
C PRO A 88 -12.21 -6.96 -5.57
N ASP A 89 -13.12 -7.88 -5.89
CA ASP A 89 -12.94 -9.31 -5.63
C ASP A 89 -12.09 -9.96 -6.74
N THR A 90 -10.78 -9.80 -6.64
CA THR A 90 -9.81 -10.26 -7.65
C THR A 90 -8.59 -10.88 -6.98
N LEU A 91 -7.88 -11.75 -7.70
CA LEU A 91 -6.62 -12.37 -7.25
C LEU A 91 -5.57 -11.33 -6.82
N ASP A 92 -5.60 -10.14 -7.42
CA ASP A 92 -4.68 -9.06 -7.10
C ASP A 92 -5.01 -8.33 -5.79
N ASN A 93 -6.25 -8.43 -5.31
CA ASN A 93 -6.70 -7.87 -4.04
C ASN A 93 -6.83 -8.91 -2.92
N VAL A 94 -6.60 -10.20 -3.17
CA VAL A 94 -6.67 -11.22 -2.13
C VAL A 94 -5.32 -11.85 -1.80
N ILE A 95 -5.16 -12.23 -0.54
CA ILE A 95 -4.01 -12.98 -0.03
C ILE A 95 -4.44 -14.04 1.00
N ARG A 96 -3.58 -15.03 1.20
CA ARG A 96 -3.71 -16.04 2.25
C ARG A 96 -3.22 -15.54 3.60
N VAL A 97 -4.07 -15.65 4.62
CA VAL A 97 -3.75 -15.19 5.99
C VAL A 97 -4.35 -16.13 7.04
N CYS A 98 -3.85 -16.15 8.27
CA CYS A 98 -4.52 -16.89 9.35
C CYS A 98 -5.74 -16.14 9.90
N LYS A 99 -6.70 -16.86 10.50
CA LYS A 99 -7.92 -16.31 11.14
C LYS A 99 -7.62 -15.16 12.11
N ARG A 100 -6.52 -15.25 12.88
CA ARG A 100 -6.10 -14.21 13.82
C ARG A 100 -5.75 -12.90 13.12
N CYS A 101 -4.93 -12.95 12.06
CA CYS A 101 -4.58 -11.76 11.31
C CYS A 101 -5.78 -11.20 10.55
N ASN A 102 -6.60 -12.08 9.96
CA ASN A 102 -7.82 -11.68 9.26
C ASN A 102 -8.78 -10.91 10.18
N SER A 103 -9.09 -11.47 11.36
CA SER A 103 -9.94 -10.83 12.36
C SER A 103 -9.33 -9.54 12.92
N SER A 104 -8.01 -9.52 13.15
CA SER A 104 -7.30 -8.31 13.64
C SER A 104 -7.38 -7.14 12.66
N LYS A 105 -7.24 -7.42 11.35
CA LYS A 105 -7.42 -6.42 10.30
C LYS A 105 -8.89 -6.02 10.18
N GLY A 106 -9.78 -7.00 10.06
CA GLY A 106 -11.22 -6.78 9.89
C GLY A 106 -11.50 -5.89 8.68
N ASN A 107 -12.36 -4.89 8.86
CA ASN A 107 -12.73 -3.94 7.81
C ASN A 107 -11.73 -2.78 7.65
N LYS A 108 -10.58 -2.80 8.34
CA LYS A 108 -9.57 -1.77 8.19
C LYS A 108 -8.82 -1.94 6.88
N ARG A 109 -8.43 -0.81 6.29
CA ARG A 109 -7.48 -0.77 5.18
C ARG A 109 -6.08 -1.22 5.64
N LEU A 110 -5.18 -1.53 4.71
CA LEU A 110 -3.89 -2.11 5.07
C LEU A 110 -3.03 -1.16 5.91
N TYR A 111 -2.89 0.10 5.48
CA TYR A 111 -2.09 1.06 6.24
C TYR A 111 -2.83 1.55 7.49
N GLU A 112 -4.16 1.61 7.48
CA GLU A 112 -4.99 1.83 8.65
C GLU A 112 -4.74 0.78 9.74
N TRP A 113 -4.71 -0.50 9.38
CA TRP A 113 -4.49 -1.60 10.31
C TRP A 113 -3.08 -1.63 10.88
N ILE A 114 -2.07 -1.40 10.03
CA ILE A 114 -0.66 -1.45 10.41
C ILE A 114 -0.23 -0.17 11.16
N GLY A 115 -0.83 0.96 10.79
CA GLY A 115 -0.53 2.29 11.32
C GLY A 115 0.69 2.94 10.66
N LEU A 116 0.68 4.27 10.59
CA LEU A 116 1.67 5.06 9.85
C LEU A 116 3.11 4.87 10.38
N ARG A 117 3.26 4.65 11.69
CA ARG A 117 4.57 4.37 12.32
C ARG A 117 5.18 3.06 11.81
N ASN A 118 4.34 2.05 11.55
CA ASN A 118 4.77 0.73 11.12
C ASN A 118 4.54 0.46 9.63
N LYS A 119 4.15 1.46 8.83
CA LYS A 119 3.91 1.29 7.37
C LYS A 119 5.04 0.56 6.62
N ASP A 120 6.29 0.69 7.08
CA ASP A 120 7.45 0.05 6.46
C ASP A 120 7.65 -1.41 6.95
N ARG A 121 6.76 -1.94 7.78
CA ARG A 121 6.74 -3.34 8.28
C ARG A 121 5.69 -4.20 7.56
N VAL A 122 4.94 -3.64 6.63
CA VAL A 122 3.98 -4.41 5.83
C VAL A 122 4.74 -5.51 5.07
N PRO A 123 4.27 -6.77 5.11
CA PRO A 123 4.88 -7.85 4.37
C PRO A 123 4.90 -7.60 2.87
N ARG A 124 6.00 -8.00 2.21
CA ARG A 124 6.29 -7.66 0.81
C ARG A 124 5.19 -8.11 -0.14
N ILE A 125 4.60 -9.27 0.06
CA ILE A 125 3.54 -9.80 -0.83
C ILE A 125 2.31 -8.91 -0.74
N ALA A 126 1.81 -8.65 0.48
CA ALA A 126 0.66 -7.79 0.73
C ALA A 126 0.89 -6.35 0.20
N GLU A 127 1.98 -5.69 0.61
CA GLU A 127 2.26 -4.32 0.17
C GLU A 127 2.47 -4.23 -1.34
N GLY A 128 3.12 -5.23 -1.93
CA GLY A 128 3.38 -5.27 -3.37
C GLY A 128 2.12 -5.41 -4.22
N LYS A 129 1.17 -6.24 -3.81
CA LYS A 129 -0.16 -6.34 -4.44
C LYS A 129 -0.94 -5.05 -4.24
N TYR A 130 -0.95 -4.56 -3.00
CA TYR A 130 -1.70 -3.37 -2.62
C TYR A 130 -1.28 -2.12 -3.41
N LEU A 131 0.02 -1.81 -3.47
CA LEU A 131 0.49 -0.62 -4.20
C LEU A 131 0.12 -0.63 -5.68
N LYS A 132 0.05 -1.81 -6.32
CA LYS A 132 -0.38 -1.95 -7.71
C LYS A 132 -1.88 -1.72 -7.84
N LEU A 133 -2.67 -2.37 -6.99
CA LEU A 133 -4.11 -2.14 -6.92
C LEU A 133 -4.43 -0.65 -6.70
N LEU A 134 -3.79 -0.01 -5.73
CA LEU A 134 -4.00 1.41 -5.42
C LEU A 134 -3.63 2.31 -6.60
N TYR A 135 -2.57 1.99 -7.34
CA TYR A 135 -2.21 2.74 -8.53
C TYR A 135 -3.31 2.68 -9.59
N ASP A 136 -3.81 1.48 -9.90
CA ASP A 136 -4.86 1.28 -10.91
C ASP A 136 -6.16 2.00 -10.49
N LEU A 137 -6.51 1.96 -9.21
CA LEU A 137 -7.67 2.67 -8.69
C LEU A 137 -7.48 4.20 -8.74
N HIS A 138 -6.32 4.71 -8.36
CA HIS A 138 -6.01 6.14 -8.47
C HIS A 138 -5.93 6.61 -9.93
N GLU A 139 -5.50 5.74 -10.85
CA GLU A 139 -5.49 6.03 -12.29
C GLU A 139 -6.92 6.21 -12.80
N LYS A 140 -7.81 5.27 -12.47
CA LYS A 140 -9.25 5.34 -12.80
C LYS A 140 -9.94 6.57 -12.22
N LEU A 141 -9.58 6.95 -11.00
CA LEU A 141 -10.12 8.16 -10.35
C LEU A 141 -9.45 9.47 -10.81
N GLY A 142 -8.40 9.40 -11.65
CA GLY A 142 -7.66 10.60 -12.09
C GLY A 142 -6.87 11.30 -10.97
N THR A 143 -6.58 10.60 -9.87
CA THR A 143 -5.97 11.18 -8.65
C THR A 143 -4.47 10.88 -8.50
N LEU A 144 -3.87 10.09 -9.39
CA LEU A 144 -2.43 9.76 -9.36
C LEU A 144 -1.52 10.99 -9.30
N ASN A 145 -1.87 12.06 -10.00
CA ASN A 145 -1.03 13.25 -10.11
C ASN A 145 -1.39 14.34 -9.11
N THR A 146 -2.24 14.07 -8.11
CA THR A 146 -2.55 15.06 -7.08
C THR A 146 -1.30 15.38 -6.27
N ASP A 147 -0.86 16.64 -6.32
CA ASP A 147 0.30 17.15 -5.58
C ASP A 147 -0.04 17.31 -4.09
N LYS A 148 0.96 17.15 -3.23
CA LYS A 148 0.87 17.30 -1.77
C LYS A 148 0.33 18.67 -1.32
N ASN A 149 0.45 19.70 -2.17
CA ASN A 149 -0.10 21.02 -1.89
C ASN A 149 -1.62 21.10 -2.17
N ASP A 150 -2.16 20.18 -2.98
CA ASP A 150 -3.56 20.16 -3.38
C ASP A 150 -4.39 19.15 -2.56
N LEU A 151 -3.82 18.52 -1.54
CA LEU A 151 -4.51 17.46 -0.78
C LEU A 151 -5.82 17.94 -0.18
N ARG A 152 -5.80 19.13 0.44
CA ARG A 152 -6.96 19.70 1.12
C ARG A 152 -8.13 20.01 0.18
N THR A 153 -7.86 20.19 -1.11
CA THR A 153 -8.87 20.53 -2.10
C THR A 153 -9.26 19.32 -2.97
N LYS A 154 -8.34 18.40 -3.25
CA LYS A 154 -8.54 17.31 -4.22
C LYS A 154 -8.70 15.91 -3.61
N LEU A 155 -8.17 15.63 -2.41
CA LEU A 155 -8.19 14.29 -1.80
C LEU A 155 -8.88 14.27 -0.43
N CYS A 156 -8.47 15.14 0.49
CA CYS A 156 -9.00 15.19 1.86
C CYS A 156 -10.53 15.30 1.93
N PRO A 157 -11.23 16.10 1.10
CA PRO A 157 -12.70 16.20 1.16
C PRO A 157 -13.45 14.88 0.94
N TYR A 158 -12.81 13.91 0.27
CA TYR A 158 -13.38 12.61 -0.02
C TYR A 158 -12.76 11.49 0.84
N CYS A 159 -11.85 11.84 1.74
CA CYS A 159 -11.07 10.90 2.52
C CYS A 159 -11.93 10.24 3.60
N LYS A 160 -11.95 8.91 3.60
CA LYS A 160 -12.61 8.06 4.60
C LYS A 160 -11.71 7.66 5.77
N MET A 161 -10.53 8.26 5.84
CA MET A 161 -9.53 8.08 6.90
C MET A 161 -9.24 9.38 7.66
N GLU A 162 -10.15 10.35 7.61
CA GLU A 162 -9.98 11.63 8.30
C GLU A 162 -9.73 11.43 9.80
N GLU A 163 -10.54 10.62 10.48
CA GLU A 163 -10.42 10.40 11.93
C GLU A 163 -9.02 9.94 12.35
N ILE A 164 -8.49 8.88 11.72
CA ILE A 164 -7.15 8.37 12.03
C ILE A 164 -6.04 9.34 11.59
N CYS A 165 -6.23 10.03 10.46
CA CYS A 165 -5.27 11.01 9.96
C CYS A 165 -5.15 12.22 10.91
N SER A 166 -6.27 12.72 11.42
CA SER A 166 -6.38 13.77 12.43
C SER A 166 -5.78 13.33 13.76
N LYS A 167 -6.17 12.15 14.26
CA LYS A 167 -5.65 11.58 15.50
C LYS A 167 -4.13 11.45 15.49
N GLU A 168 -3.52 11.18 14.34
CA GLU A 168 -2.07 11.09 14.18
C GLU A 168 -1.39 12.41 13.74
N GLY A 169 -2.14 13.50 13.55
CA GLY A 169 -1.59 14.84 13.26
C GLY A 169 -1.05 15.02 11.82
N HIS A 170 -1.68 14.33 10.86
CA HIS A 170 -1.24 14.27 9.46
C HIS A 170 -2.20 14.92 8.46
N GLU A 171 -3.18 15.68 8.93
CA GLU A 171 -4.11 16.44 8.08
C GLU A 171 -3.38 17.32 7.06
N GLY A 172 -3.78 17.19 5.79
CA GLY A 172 -3.16 17.92 4.68
C GLY A 172 -1.69 17.56 4.41
N LYS A 173 -1.18 16.45 4.96
CA LYS A 173 0.17 15.95 4.68
C LYS A 173 0.09 14.67 3.86
N LEU A 174 0.93 14.57 2.82
CA LEU A 174 0.99 13.38 1.97
C LEU A 174 1.57 12.20 2.76
N THR A 175 0.73 11.20 3.03
CA THR A 175 1.07 9.97 3.76
C THR A 175 0.45 8.75 3.08
N VAL A 176 0.78 7.55 3.54
CA VAL A 176 0.21 6.31 2.98
C VAL A 176 -1.31 6.21 3.18
N TYR A 177 -1.88 6.91 4.16
CA TYR A 177 -3.34 7.02 4.30
C TYR A 177 -3.97 7.71 3.09
N CYS A 178 -3.27 8.66 2.45
CA CYS A 178 -3.75 9.30 1.22
C CYS A 178 -3.85 8.32 0.04
N LEU A 179 -3.12 7.20 0.09
CA LEU A 179 -3.15 6.18 -0.97
C LEU A 179 -4.39 5.29 -0.89
N GLU A 180 -5.05 5.19 0.27
CA GLU A 180 -6.13 4.23 0.50
C GLU A 180 -7.43 4.89 1.01
N GLY A 181 -7.34 6.14 1.46
CA GLY A 181 -8.44 6.84 2.10
C GLY A 181 -9.49 7.38 1.13
N VAL A 182 -9.23 7.49 -0.17
CA VAL A 182 -10.15 8.14 -1.12
C VAL A 182 -11.10 7.20 -1.85
N PHE A 183 -11.09 5.92 -1.51
CA PHE A 183 -12.02 4.95 -2.08
C PHE A 183 -13.32 4.91 -1.29
N PRO A 184 -14.46 4.83 -2.01
CA PRO A 184 -15.78 4.89 -1.40
C PRO A 184 -16.03 3.69 -0.49
N TYR A 185 -16.98 3.84 0.42
CA TYR A 185 -17.58 2.67 1.05
C TYR A 185 -18.62 2.09 0.08
N GLU A 186 -18.49 0.82 -0.28
CA GLU A 186 -19.56 0.11 -1.01
C GLU A 186 -20.62 -0.35 0.00
N ALA A 187 -21.88 -0.18 -0.37
CA ALA A 187 -23.04 -0.52 0.46
C ALA A 187 -23.25 -2.04 0.58
#